data_AF-H8IAL9-F1
#
_entry.id   AF-H8IAL9-F1
#
_cell.length_a   1.000
_cell.length_b   1.000
_cell.length_c   1.000
_cell.angle_alpha   90.00
_cell.angle_beta   90.00
_cell.angle_gamma   90.00
#
_symmetry.space_group_name_H-M   'P 1'
#
loop_
_entity.id
_entity.type
_entity.pdbx_description
1 polymer ?
#
loop_
_entity_poly.entity_id
_entity_poly.type
_entity_poly.pdbx_seq_one_letter_code
_entity_poly.pdbx_strand_id
1 'polypeptide(L)'
;MKLARLLLAALLVATVLSAGCVGLIRDTYKSLVSTPTPTSSLPITLTPIPINQAIERQYMFAEKLNSGLEHYNSGIMAMNRSRELADQRDWSNASIEIGMAKAYMEQARASFLDMKRYAFTADEANLSEKWNQTAYYEAKAFELVNLSYQEDAYQSSRGDEANYIRYNYYVRQANYYLDLARACKAEAEELERRTFIGQQGQVI
;
A
#
# COMPACT_ATOMS: atom_id res chain seq x y z
N MET A 1 -23.48 -31.79 27.47
CA MET A 1 -23.43 -30.33 27.19
C MET A 1 -22.50 -29.52 28.12
N LYS A 2 -21.44 -30.11 28.70
CA LYS A 2 -20.46 -29.36 29.53
C LYS A 2 -19.08 -29.17 28.84
N LEU A 3 -18.75 -30.00 27.85
CA LEU A 3 -17.46 -29.91 27.14
C LEU A 3 -17.37 -28.75 26.14
N ALA A 4 -18.46 -28.45 25.42
CA ALA A 4 -18.46 -27.38 24.42
C ALA A 4 -18.28 -25.97 25.01
N ARG A 5 -18.71 -25.76 26.26
CA ARG A 5 -18.54 -24.47 26.97
C ARG A 5 -17.12 -24.27 27.51
N LEU A 6 -16.41 -25.36 27.82
CA LEU A 6 -15.00 -25.33 28.23
C LEU A 6 -14.07 -25.03 27.05
N LEU A 7 -14.37 -25.55 25.85
CA LEU A 7 -13.60 -25.27 24.63
C LEU A 7 -13.74 -23.82 24.16
N LEU A 8 -14.92 -23.21 24.33
CA LEU A 8 -15.14 -21.81 23.95
C LEU A 8 -14.37 -20.84 24.87
N ALA A 9 -14.25 -21.15 26.17
CA ALA A 9 -13.47 -20.36 27.11
C ALA A 9 -11.95 -20.49 26.87
N ALA A 10 -11.48 -21.69 26.47
CA ALA A 10 -10.08 -21.91 26.14
C ALA A 10 -9.62 -21.15 24.88
N LEU A 11 -10.51 -21.00 23.89
CA LEU A 11 -10.20 -20.25 22.66
C LEU A 11 -10.09 -18.73 22.90
N LEU A 12 -10.87 -18.20 23.86
CA LEU A 12 -10.86 -16.77 24.23
C LEU A 12 -9.63 -16.37 25.08
N VAL A 13 -9.01 -17.30 25.79
CA VAL A 13 -7.77 -17.03 26.55
C VAL A 13 -6.54 -17.12 25.63
N ALA A 14 -6.58 -17.92 24.57
CA ALA A 14 -5.47 -18.06 23.63
C ALA A 14 -5.27 -16.83 22.71
N THR A 15 -6.32 -16.04 22.46
CA THR A 15 -6.23 -14.84 21.61
C THR A 15 -5.70 -13.60 22.32
N VAL A 16 -5.69 -13.59 23.66
CA VAL A 16 -5.19 -12.43 24.45
C VAL A 16 -3.70 -12.57 24.79
N LEU A 17 -3.12 -13.77 24.68
CA LEU A 17 -1.73 -14.06 25.09
C LEU A 17 -0.68 -13.98 23.96
N SER A 18 -1.07 -13.73 22.70
CA SER A 18 -0.12 -13.52 21.60
C SER A 18 0.18 -12.05 21.29
N ALA A 19 -0.41 -11.11 22.03
CA ALA A 19 -0.08 -9.69 22.00
C ALA A 19 0.95 -9.35 23.09
N GLY A 20 2.16 -9.89 22.97
CA GLY A 20 3.23 -9.53 23.90
C GLY A 20 4.49 -10.37 23.76
N CYS A 21 5.61 -9.69 23.56
CA CYS A 21 6.99 -10.14 23.76
C CYS A 21 7.73 -10.74 22.54
N VAL A 22 8.29 -9.86 21.71
CA VAL A 22 9.71 -9.89 21.27
C VAL A 22 10.10 -8.42 21.07
N GLY A 23 11.13 -7.79 21.62
CA GLY A 23 12.19 -8.16 22.54
C GLY A 23 13.09 -6.91 22.63
N LEU A 24 13.33 -6.42 23.85
CA LEU A 24 14.26 -5.33 24.12
C LEU A 24 15.68 -5.69 23.65
N ILE A 25 16.36 -4.76 22.97
CA ILE A 25 17.80 -4.59 23.17
C ILE A 25 17.99 -3.30 23.97
N ARG A 26 18.46 -3.53 25.19
CA ARG A 26 18.84 -2.58 26.22
C ARG A 26 20.30 -2.24 25.97
N ASP A 27 20.59 -1.00 25.59
CA ASP A 27 21.92 -0.45 25.83
C ASP A 27 21.84 0.67 26.85
N THR A 28 22.82 0.59 27.74
CA THR A 28 22.79 1.10 29.10
C THR A 28 23.77 2.24 29.15
N TYR A 29 23.31 3.48 29.29
CA TYR A 29 24.13 4.54 29.84
C TYR A 29 23.34 5.26 30.94
N LYS A 30 23.62 4.85 32.17
CA LYS A 30 23.41 5.72 33.33
C LYS A 30 24.45 6.84 33.21
N SER A 31 23.98 8.05 32.96
CA SER A 31 24.66 9.26 33.41
C SER A 31 23.69 9.97 34.36
N LEU A 32 23.99 9.90 35.65
CA LEU A 32 23.46 10.82 36.65
C LEU A 32 23.99 12.22 36.27
N VAL A 33 23.12 13.23 36.22
CA VAL A 33 23.35 14.60 36.72
C VAL A 33 22.09 15.46 36.49
N SER A 34 21.57 15.98 37.60
CA SER A 34 20.77 17.19 37.82
C SER A 34 19.45 17.41 37.06
N THR A 35 18.35 17.42 37.81
CA THR A 35 17.09 18.10 37.49
C THR A 35 17.34 19.56 37.07
N PRO A 36 16.98 19.96 35.84
CA PRO A 36 16.77 21.36 35.52
C PRO A 36 15.35 21.76 35.96
N THR A 37 15.28 22.89 36.64
CA THR A 37 14.12 23.74 36.96
C THR A 37 13.02 23.70 35.89
N PRO A 38 11.72 23.79 36.23
CA PRO A 38 10.66 23.88 35.23
C PRO A 38 10.87 25.12 34.36
N THR A 39 11.30 24.92 33.12
CA THR A 39 11.30 25.96 32.11
C THR A 39 9.84 26.24 31.77
N SER A 40 9.41 27.47 32.04
CA SER A 40 8.17 28.07 31.55
C SER A 40 7.80 27.51 30.18
N SER A 41 6.68 26.76 30.11
CA SER A 41 6.07 26.45 28.83
C SER A 41 5.63 27.77 28.23
N LEU A 42 6.41 28.29 27.28
CA LEU A 42 5.86 29.29 26.37
C LEU A 42 4.60 28.67 25.78
N PRO A 43 3.43 29.33 25.87
CA PRO A 43 2.26 28.85 25.18
C PRO A 43 2.66 28.71 23.70
N ILE A 44 2.44 27.51 23.14
CA ILE A 44 2.51 27.34 21.69
C ILE A 44 1.40 28.24 21.16
N THR A 45 1.78 29.46 20.78
CA THR A 45 0.92 30.32 19.99
C THR A 45 0.82 29.62 18.65
N LEU A 46 -0.19 28.75 18.52
CA LEU A 46 -0.71 28.36 17.22
C LEU A 46 -1.15 29.66 16.58
N THR A 47 -0.26 30.29 15.81
CA THR A 47 -0.69 31.28 14.84
C THR A 47 -1.74 30.58 14.00
N PRO A 48 -2.99 31.10 13.94
CA PRO A 48 -4.00 30.53 13.09
C PRO A 48 -3.42 30.54 11.68
N ILE A 49 -3.26 29.35 11.10
CA ILE A 49 -3.08 29.25 9.65
C ILE A 49 -4.30 29.98 9.09
N PRO A 50 -4.12 31.00 8.22
CA PRO A 50 -5.24 31.67 7.58
C PRO A 50 -6.19 30.61 7.03
N ILE A 51 -7.49 30.71 7.35
CA ILE A 51 -8.49 29.69 7.00
C ILE A 51 -8.36 29.26 5.53
N ASN A 52 -8.03 30.21 4.64
CA ASN A 52 -7.78 29.97 3.21
C ASN A 52 -6.60 29.01 2.93
N GLN A 53 -5.49 29.12 3.67
CA GLN A 53 -4.34 28.23 3.52
C GLN A 53 -4.61 26.82 4.06
N ALA A 54 -5.45 26.70 5.09
CA ALA A 54 -5.85 25.39 5.62
C ALA A 54 -6.80 24.65 4.65
N ILE A 55 -7.74 25.38 4.01
CA ILE A 55 -8.66 24.83 3.01
C ILE A 55 -7.93 24.45 1.74
N GLU A 56 -7.05 25.31 1.21
CA GLU A 56 -6.26 25.03 0.01
C GLU A 56 -5.40 23.77 0.19
N ARG A 57 -4.77 23.61 1.35
CA ARG A 57 -4.02 22.39 1.67
C ARG A 57 -4.91 21.14 1.65
N GLN A 58 -6.07 21.18 2.32
CA GLN A 58 -7.01 20.04 2.33
C GLN A 58 -7.49 19.69 0.92
N TYR A 59 -7.80 20.70 0.12
CA TYR A 59 -8.17 20.53 -1.28
C TYR A 59 -7.05 19.87 -2.08
N MET A 60 -5.81 20.37 -1.99
CA MET A 60 -4.67 19.79 -2.71
C MET A 60 -4.35 18.37 -2.25
N PHE A 61 -4.48 18.07 -0.95
CA PHE A 61 -4.31 16.72 -0.43
C PHE A 61 -5.32 15.75 -1.06
N ALA A 62 -6.60 16.12 -1.08
CA ALA A 62 -7.67 15.33 -1.69
C ALA A 62 -7.52 15.21 -3.22
N GLU A 63 -7.11 16.30 -3.90
CA GLU A 63 -6.85 16.29 -5.35
C GLU A 63 -5.76 15.29 -5.71
N LYS A 64 -4.65 15.27 -4.96
CA LYS A 64 -3.54 14.32 -5.21
C LYS A 64 -3.93 12.89 -4.86
N LEU A 65 -4.72 12.67 -3.81
CA LEU A 65 -5.29 11.35 -3.53
C LEU A 65 -6.14 10.86 -4.70
N ASN A 66 -7.10 11.66 -5.15
CA ASN A 66 -8.03 11.31 -6.22
C ASN A 66 -7.30 11.06 -7.55
N SER A 67 -6.35 11.93 -7.92
CA SER A 67 -5.53 11.72 -9.11
C SER A 67 -4.74 10.41 -9.03
N GLY A 68 -4.15 10.10 -7.87
CA GLY A 68 -3.44 8.83 -7.67
C GLY A 68 -4.37 7.62 -7.80
N LEU A 69 -5.58 7.69 -7.23
CA LEU A 69 -6.59 6.64 -7.32
C LEU A 69 -7.12 6.46 -8.75
N GLU A 70 -7.30 7.53 -9.52
CA GLU A 70 -7.70 7.47 -10.94
C GLU A 70 -6.67 6.72 -11.78
N HIS A 71 -5.38 7.06 -11.63
CA HIS A 71 -4.30 6.34 -12.29
C HIS A 71 -4.21 4.89 -11.80
N TYR A 72 -4.30 4.64 -10.50
CA TYR A 72 -4.32 3.29 -9.94
C TYR A 72 -5.44 2.44 -10.57
N ASN A 73 -6.66 2.96 -10.61
CA ASN A 73 -7.81 2.27 -11.20
C ASN A 73 -7.63 2.02 -12.70
N SER A 74 -7.08 2.99 -13.43
CA SER A 74 -6.72 2.82 -14.85
C SER A 74 -5.70 1.71 -15.05
N GLY A 75 -4.70 1.62 -14.16
CA GLY A 75 -3.73 0.53 -14.13
C GLY A 75 -4.38 -0.83 -13.88
N ILE A 76 -5.32 -0.93 -12.95
CA ILE A 76 -6.08 -2.18 -12.69
C ILE A 76 -6.92 -2.59 -13.90
N MET A 77 -7.56 -1.64 -14.59
CA MET A 77 -8.32 -1.94 -15.81
C MET A 77 -7.41 -2.48 -16.92
N ALA A 78 -6.27 -1.85 -17.17
CA ALA A 78 -5.29 -2.32 -18.15
C ALA A 78 -4.70 -3.69 -17.77
N MET A 79 -4.43 -3.94 -16.49
CA MET A 79 -4.00 -5.25 -16.00
C MET A 79 -5.06 -6.32 -16.30
N ASN A 80 -6.34 -6.06 -16.01
CA ASN A 80 -7.42 -7.00 -16.30
C ASN A 80 -7.53 -7.28 -17.81
N ARG A 81 -7.44 -6.23 -18.65
CA ARG A 81 -7.42 -6.38 -20.10
C ARG A 81 -6.24 -7.23 -20.59
N SER A 82 -5.06 -7.04 -20.00
CA SER A 82 -3.87 -7.84 -20.32
C SER A 82 -4.09 -9.32 -20.05
N ARG A 83 -4.80 -9.67 -18.96
CA ARG A 83 -5.09 -11.06 -18.60
C ARG A 83 -6.05 -11.71 -19.60
N GLU A 84 -7.10 -10.99 -20.01
CA GLU A 84 -8.02 -11.47 -21.04
C GLU A 84 -7.31 -11.79 -22.37
N LEU A 85 -6.34 -10.96 -22.75
CA LEU A 85 -5.54 -11.16 -23.97
C LEU A 85 -4.56 -12.33 -23.81
N ALA A 86 -3.93 -12.44 -22.65
CA ALA A 86 -3.06 -13.56 -22.30
C ALA A 86 -3.80 -14.89 -22.35
N ASP A 87 -5.02 -14.97 -21.82
CA ASP A 87 -5.86 -16.18 -21.88
C ASP A 87 -6.20 -16.58 -23.32
N GLN A 88 -6.27 -15.61 -24.23
CA GLN A 88 -6.45 -15.82 -25.68
C GLN A 88 -5.14 -16.14 -26.40
N ARG A 89 -4.02 -16.24 -25.68
CA ARG A 89 -2.65 -16.39 -26.19
C ARG A 89 -2.20 -15.24 -27.10
N ASP A 90 -2.83 -14.07 -26.97
CA ASP A 90 -2.39 -12.83 -27.62
C ASP A 90 -1.34 -12.13 -26.75
N TRP A 91 -0.17 -12.75 -26.65
CA TRP A 91 0.91 -12.32 -25.77
C TRP A 91 1.47 -10.95 -26.13
N SER A 92 1.41 -10.56 -27.41
CA SER A 92 1.89 -9.27 -27.87
C SER A 92 1.02 -8.14 -27.31
N ASN A 93 -0.30 -8.23 -27.49
CA ASN A 93 -1.20 -7.21 -26.97
C ASN A 93 -1.29 -7.28 -25.44
N ALA A 94 -1.24 -8.48 -24.84
CA ALA A 94 -1.16 -8.62 -23.39
C ALA A 94 0.06 -7.90 -22.79
N SER A 95 1.23 -8.00 -23.44
CA SER A 95 2.46 -7.31 -23.03
C SER A 95 2.36 -5.78 -23.14
N ILE A 96 1.66 -5.28 -24.16
CA ILE A 96 1.38 -3.83 -24.32
C ILE A 96 0.49 -3.33 -23.18
N GLU A 97 -0.63 -4.01 -22.93
CA GLU A 97 -1.60 -3.64 -21.89
C GLU A 97 -0.99 -3.67 -20.49
N ILE A 98 -0.24 -4.71 -20.14
CA ILE A 98 0.43 -4.77 -18.83
C ILE A 98 1.56 -3.73 -18.71
N GLY A 99 2.19 -3.35 -19.83
CA GLY A 99 3.12 -2.23 -19.89
C GLY A 99 2.44 -0.90 -19.58
N MET A 100 1.24 -0.66 -20.14
CA MET A 100 0.42 0.51 -19.82
C MET A 100 -0.04 0.48 -18.35
N ALA A 101 -0.45 -0.68 -17.84
CA ALA A 101 -0.81 -0.85 -16.44
C ALA A 101 0.33 -0.41 -15.50
N LYS A 102 1.58 -0.82 -15.80
CA LYS A 102 2.76 -0.40 -15.05
C LYS A 102 2.98 1.12 -15.12
N ALA A 103 2.84 1.72 -16.30
CA ALA A 103 2.99 3.17 -16.47
C ALA A 103 1.94 3.96 -15.66
N TYR A 104 0.69 3.49 -15.60
CA TYR A 104 -0.33 4.08 -14.74
C TYR A 104 0.02 3.97 -13.26
N MET A 105 0.57 2.83 -12.81
CA MET A 105 1.05 2.71 -11.43
C MET A 105 2.19 3.69 -11.12
N GLU A 106 3.10 3.93 -12.07
CA GLU A 106 4.15 4.95 -11.91
C GLU A 106 3.59 6.38 -11.81
N GLN A 107 2.54 6.71 -12.58
CA GLN A 107 1.83 7.98 -12.46
C GLN A 107 1.10 8.09 -11.12
N ALA A 108 0.42 7.03 -10.68
CA ALA A 108 -0.25 6.98 -9.38
C ALA A 108 0.74 7.25 -8.23
N ARG A 109 1.93 6.64 -8.29
CA ARG A 109 3.00 6.89 -7.31
C ARG A 109 3.41 8.35 -7.25
N ALA A 110 3.56 9.02 -8.41
CA ALA A 110 3.92 10.43 -8.44
C ALA A 110 2.86 11.28 -7.69
N SER A 111 1.57 11.05 -7.96
CA SER A 111 0.48 11.73 -7.25
C SER A 111 0.48 11.42 -5.75
N PHE A 112 0.65 10.16 -5.36
CA PHE A 112 0.70 9.78 -3.94
C PHE A 112 1.91 10.36 -3.21
N LEU A 113 3.08 10.44 -3.85
CA LEU A 113 4.26 11.07 -3.27
C LEU A 113 4.08 12.59 -3.10
N ASP A 114 3.46 13.25 -4.08
CA ASP A 114 3.17 14.68 -4.01
C ASP A 114 2.11 15.02 -2.95
N MET A 115 1.18 14.09 -2.68
CA MET A 115 0.19 14.23 -1.60
C MET A 115 0.85 14.50 -0.24
N LYS A 116 2.03 13.91 0.03
CA LYS A 116 2.77 14.05 1.30
C LYS A 116 3.06 15.50 1.67
N ARG A 117 3.26 16.38 0.68
CA ARG A 117 3.57 17.80 0.90
C ARG A 117 2.41 18.58 1.51
N TYR A 118 1.20 18.06 1.34
CA TYR A 118 -0.03 18.66 1.84
C TYR A 118 -0.55 17.96 3.11
N ALA A 119 0.17 16.94 3.60
CA ALA A 119 -0.17 16.24 4.83
C ALA A 119 0.03 17.15 6.05
N PHE A 120 -0.97 17.19 6.92
CA PHE A 120 -0.96 17.94 8.18
C PHE A 120 -0.83 17.03 9.40
N THR A 121 -1.29 15.78 9.28
CA THR A 121 -1.23 14.79 10.35
C THR A 121 -0.28 13.65 9.99
N ALA A 122 0.16 12.91 11.02
CA ALA A 122 0.95 11.70 10.80
C ALA A 122 0.16 10.64 9.99
N ASP A 123 -1.16 10.53 10.23
CA ASP A 123 -2.01 9.59 9.49
C ASP A 123 -2.12 9.96 8.01
N GLU A 124 -2.22 11.24 7.67
CA GLU A 124 -2.19 11.72 6.27
C GLU A 124 -0.85 11.48 5.58
N ALA A 125 0.27 11.69 6.29
CA ALA A 125 1.59 11.40 5.77
C ALA A 125 1.80 9.89 5.55
N ASN A 126 1.30 9.07 6.47
CA ASN A 126 1.33 7.61 6.37
C ASN A 126 0.41 7.10 5.25
N LEU A 127 -0.75 7.73 5.05
CA LEU A 127 -1.67 7.41 3.96
C LEU A 127 -0.97 7.55 2.60
N SER A 128 -0.27 8.67 2.41
CA SER A 128 0.55 8.92 1.21
C SER A 128 1.61 7.85 0.99
N GLU A 129 2.33 7.49 2.05
CA GLU A 129 3.36 6.46 1.98
C GLU A 129 2.77 5.10 1.59
N LYS A 130 1.64 4.70 2.20
CA LYS A 130 1.01 3.40 1.96
C LYS A 130 0.37 3.28 0.58
N TRP A 131 -0.26 4.34 0.08
CA TRP A 131 -0.74 4.37 -1.30
C TRP A 131 0.41 4.35 -2.32
N ASN A 132 1.50 5.08 -2.08
CA ASN A 132 2.71 4.99 -2.91
C ASN A 132 3.33 3.57 -2.90
N GLN A 133 3.44 2.93 -1.73
CA GLN A 133 3.94 1.55 -1.61
C GLN A 133 3.04 0.56 -2.37
N THR A 134 1.72 0.73 -2.27
CA THR A 134 0.75 -0.08 -3.02
C THR A 134 1.03 -0.01 -4.52
N ALA A 135 1.07 1.19 -5.09
CA ALA A 135 1.32 1.37 -6.52
C ALA A 135 2.75 0.94 -6.92
N TYR A 136 3.74 1.09 -6.05
CA TYR A 136 5.10 0.57 -6.27
C TYR A 136 5.12 -0.96 -6.42
N TYR A 137 4.48 -1.68 -5.51
CA TYR A 137 4.46 -3.13 -5.54
C TYR A 137 3.61 -3.66 -6.71
N GLU A 138 2.49 -3.03 -7.05
CA GLU A 138 1.74 -3.34 -8.28
C GLU A 138 2.61 -3.16 -9.53
N ALA A 139 3.33 -2.04 -9.65
CA ALA A 139 4.23 -1.80 -10.79
C ALA A 139 5.31 -2.89 -10.92
N LYS A 140 5.85 -3.36 -9.80
CA LYS A 140 6.81 -4.48 -9.75
C LYS A 140 6.17 -5.81 -10.15
N ALA A 141 4.95 -6.08 -9.69
CA ALA A 141 4.19 -7.24 -10.12
C ALA A 141 3.94 -7.22 -11.63
N PHE A 142 3.52 -6.08 -12.19
CA PHE A 142 3.21 -5.94 -13.61
C PHE A 142 4.44 -6.11 -14.50
N GLU A 143 5.61 -5.64 -14.06
CA GLU A 143 6.89 -5.92 -14.71
C GLU A 143 7.15 -7.44 -14.82
N LEU A 144 6.90 -8.19 -13.74
CA LEU A 144 7.08 -9.65 -13.70
C LEU A 144 6.01 -10.40 -14.48
N VAL A 145 4.76 -9.91 -14.48
CA VAL A 145 3.70 -10.45 -15.33
C VAL A 145 4.08 -10.30 -16.81
N ASN A 146 4.61 -9.14 -17.22
CA ASN A 146 5.09 -8.95 -18.58
C ASN A 146 6.20 -9.96 -18.96
N LEU A 147 7.18 -10.17 -18.08
CA LEU A 147 8.22 -11.17 -18.28
C LEU A 147 7.64 -12.60 -18.35
N SER A 148 6.58 -12.88 -17.60
CA SER A 148 5.87 -14.16 -17.69
C SER A 148 5.18 -14.35 -19.04
N TYR A 149 4.54 -13.32 -19.61
CA TYR A 149 3.92 -13.40 -20.94
C TYR A 149 4.96 -13.65 -22.04
N GLN A 150 6.12 -12.99 -21.96
CA GLN A 150 7.21 -13.19 -22.91
C GLN A 150 7.76 -14.61 -22.85
N GLU A 151 7.93 -15.15 -21.64
CA GLU A 151 8.41 -16.52 -21.46
C GLU A 151 7.35 -17.55 -21.89
N ASP A 152 6.06 -17.31 -21.63
CA ASP A 152 4.98 -18.19 -22.06
C ASP A 152 4.87 -18.23 -23.59
N ALA A 153 4.94 -17.07 -24.24
CA ALA A 153 5.00 -16.97 -25.70
C ALA A 153 6.18 -17.78 -26.27
N TYR A 154 7.36 -17.63 -25.67
CA TYR A 154 8.55 -18.37 -26.06
C TYR A 154 8.37 -19.87 -25.88
N GLN A 155 7.96 -20.35 -24.71
CA GLN A 155 7.81 -21.79 -24.44
C GLN A 155 6.69 -22.42 -25.27
N SER A 156 5.59 -21.69 -25.50
CA SER A 156 4.50 -22.13 -26.38
C SER A 156 4.96 -22.40 -27.82
N SER A 157 6.01 -21.71 -28.29
CA SER A 157 6.59 -21.95 -29.62
C SER A 157 7.45 -23.22 -29.72
N ARG A 158 7.80 -23.85 -28.58
CA ARG A 158 8.75 -24.97 -28.50
C ARG A 158 8.09 -26.36 -28.51
N GLY A 159 6.77 -26.44 -28.44
CA GLY A 159 6.05 -27.72 -28.45
C GLY A 159 6.47 -28.65 -27.31
N ASP A 160 6.86 -29.88 -27.64
CA ASP A 160 7.21 -30.92 -26.66
C ASP A 160 8.48 -30.63 -25.84
N GLU A 161 9.31 -29.67 -26.28
CA GLU A 161 10.52 -29.25 -25.53
C GLU A 161 10.27 -28.09 -24.55
N ALA A 162 9.02 -27.65 -24.41
CA ALA A 162 8.66 -26.53 -23.56
C ALA A 162 9.07 -26.76 -22.09
N ASN A 163 9.67 -25.75 -21.47
CA ASN A 163 10.10 -25.77 -20.09
C ASN A 163 9.68 -24.47 -19.38
N TYR A 164 8.67 -24.58 -18.53
CA TYR A 164 8.03 -23.43 -17.87
C TYR A 164 8.67 -23.04 -16.53
N ILE A 165 9.90 -23.47 -16.21
CA ILE A 165 10.56 -23.12 -14.94
C ILE A 165 10.68 -21.59 -14.77
N ARG A 166 11.13 -20.88 -15.81
CA ARG A 166 11.30 -19.42 -15.74
C ARG A 166 9.96 -18.68 -15.69
N TYR A 167 8.98 -19.14 -16.45
CA TYR A 167 7.60 -18.65 -16.39
C TYR A 167 7.07 -18.73 -14.95
N ASN A 168 7.16 -19.92 -14.35
CA ASN A 168 6.69 -20.17 -12.99
C ASN A 168 7.43 -19.30 -11.94
N TYR A 169 8.72 -19.02 -12.15
CA TYR A 169 9.48 -18.11 -11.32
C TYR A 169 8.91 -16.68 -11.38
N TYR A 170 8.66 -16.14 -12.57
CA TYR A 170 8.10 -14.80 -12.72
C TYR A 170 6.70 -14.69 -12.15
N VAL A 171 5.83 -15.67 -12.39
CA VAL A 171 4.48 -15.71 -11.81
C VAL A 171 4.53 -15.72 -10.28
N ARG A 172 5.42 -16.52 -9.68
CA ARG A 172 5.58 -16.56 -8.22
C ARG A 172 6.04 -15.22 -7.65
N GLN A 173 7.01 -14.58 -8.29
CA GLN A 173 7.49 -13.27 -7.87
C GLN A 173 6.42 -12.19 -8.05
N ALA A 174 5.63 -12.25 -9.13
CA ALA A 174 4.53 -11.32 -9.34
C ALA A 174 3.49 -11.43 -8.21
N ASN A 175 3.09 -12.66 -7.87
CA ASN A 175 2.15 -12.91 -6.77
C ASN A 175 2.67 -12.39 -5.42
N TYR A 176 3.97 -12.57 -5.13
CA TYR A 176 4.60 -12.02 -3.93
C TYR A 176 4.42 -10.50 -3.84
N TYR A 177 4.68 -9.77 -4.93
CA TYR A 177 4.49 -8.32 -4.93
C TYR A 177 3.01 -7.90 -4.88
N LEU A 178 2.10 -8.64 -5.52
CA LEU A 178 0.66 -8.40 -5.38
C LEU A 178 0.18 -8.58 -3.95
N ASP A 179 0.72 -9.55 -3.22
CA ASP A 179 0.38 -9.76 -1.80
C ASP A 179 0.87 -8.59 -0.93
N LEU A 180 2.09 -8.08 -1.19
CA LEU A 180 2.59 -6.86 -0.53
C LEU A 180 1.76 -5.62 -0.86
N ALA A 181 1.35 -5.46 -2.12
CA ALA A 181 0.48 -4.37 -2.55
C ALA A 181 -0.86 -4.40 -1.83
N ARG A 182 -1.49 -5.59 -1.72
CA ARG A 182 -2.75 -5.78 -0.99
C ARG A 182 -2.63 -5.42 0.49
N ALA A 183 -1.53 -5.81 1.14
CA ALA A 183 -1.28 -5.44 2.53
C ALA A 183 -1.16 -3.92 2.70
N CYS A 184 -0.37 -3.26 1.85
CA CYS A 184 -0.22 -1.80 1.89
C CYS A 184 -1.53 -1.06 1.61
N LYS A 185 -2.33 -1.58 0.66
CA LYS A 185 -3.63 -1.00 0.31
C LYS A 185 -4.59 -1.07 1.50
N ALA A 186 -4.69 -2.22 2.16
CA ALA A 186 -5.56 -2.38 3.32
C ALA A 186 -5.19 -1.40 4.46
N GLU A 187 -3.89 -1.19 4.69
CA GLU A 187 -3.42 -0.16 5.63
C GLU A 187 -3.74 1.27 5.17
N ALA A 188 -3.62 1.56 3.87
CA ALA A 188 -3.98 2.85 3.30
C ALA A 188 -5.49 3.15 3.48
N GLU A 189 -6.36 2.19 3.15
CA GLU A 189 -7.81 2.32 3.30
C GLU A 189 -8.25 2.46 4.77
N GLU A 190 -7.52 1.86 5.72
CA GLU A 190 -7.72 2.08 7.16
C GLU A 190 -7.24 3.47 7.61
N LEU A 191 -6.13 3.96 7.07
CA LEU A 191 -5.65 5.32 7.34
C LEU A 191 -6.61 6.36 6.78
N GLU A 192 -7.12 6.17 5.56
CA GLU A 192 -8.04 7.09 4.89
C GLU A 192 -9.28 7.35 5.74
N ARG A 193 -9.87 6.31 6.33
CA ARG A 193 -11.00 6.40 7.26
C ARG A 193 -10.72 7.27 8.50
N ARG A 194 -9.46 7.36 8.93
CA ARG A 194 -9.02 8.15 10.10
C ARG A 194 -8.62 9.57 9.75
N THR A 195 -8.38 9.88 8.48
CA THR A 195 -8.08 11.24 8.01
C THR A 195 -9.34 12.11 7.88
N PHE A 196 -9.16 13.42 7.69
CA PHE A 196 -10.28 14.34 7.47
C PHE A 196 -11.15 13.95 6.27
N ILE A 197 -10.57 13.35 5.22
CA ILE A 197 -11.32 12.89 4.04
C ILE A 197 -12.30 11.79 4.44
N GLY A 198 -11.83 10.77 5.17
CA GLY A 198 -12.68 9.69 5.67
C GLY A 198 -13.73 10.15 6.67
N GLN A 199 -13.43 11.17 7.47
CA GLN A 199 -14.36 11.74 8.44
C GLN A 199 -15.42 12.65 7.81
N GLN A 200 -15.12 13.35 6.71
CA GLN A 200 -16.09 14.16 5.97
C GLN A 200 -17.10 13.28 5.19
N GLY A 201 -16.74 12.04 4.85
CA GLY A 201 -17.62 11.06 4.21
C GLY A 201 -18.60 10.32 5.15
N GLN A 202 -18.53 10.54 6.47
CA GLN A 202 -19.40 9.90 7.47
C GLN A 202 -20.44 10.87 8.10
N VAL A 203 -20.56 12.10 7.60
CA VAL A 203 -21.55 13.07 8.09
C VAL A 203 -22.67 13.24 7.06
N ILE A 204 -23.44 12.17 6.83
CA ILE A 204 -24.87 12.23 6.42
C ILE A 204 -25.59 11.04 7.06
#